data_AF-A0A1U7YXX5-F1
#
_entry.id   AF-A0A1U7YXX5-F1
#
_cell.length_a   1.000
_cell.length_b   1.000
_cell.length_c   1.000
_cell.angle_alpha   90.00
_cell.angle_beta   90.00
_cell.angle_gamma   90.00
#
_symmetry.space_group_name_H-M   'P 1'
#
loop_
_entity.id
_entity.type
_entity.pdbx_description
1 polymer ?
#
loop_
_entity_poly.entity_id
_entity_poly.type
_entity_poly.pdbx_seq_one_letter_code
_entity_poly.pdbx_strand_id
1 'polypeptide(L)'
;MSTRASFVMGVSSLLQSRCLWSSQWRARNYSVPSALLPPDLPLLAETARISLIPKEAEEFAPKIRQVIDWFGQLQAVDLQSIEPALRADTEGDNLRNDVPETFENREAMLAAVPSFEEPYIKVPKVLNKE
;
A
#
# COMPACT_ATOMS: atom_id res chain seq x y z
N MET A 1 46.40 58.92 -12.42
CA MET A 1 44.94 59.12 -12.45
C MET A 1 44.46 58.79 -13.85
N SER A 2 43.93 57.59 -14.06
CA SER A 2 43.23 57.23 -15.30
C SER A 2 42.42 55.95 -15.05
N THR A 3 41.13 56.03 -15.35
CA THR A 3 40.06 55.12 -14.95
C THR A 3 40.12 53.84 -15.79
N ARG A 4 40.32 52.67 -15.15
CA ARG A 4 40.16 51.36 -15.81
C ARG A 4 38.67 51.02 -15.90
N ALA A 5 38.10 51.14 -17.09
CA ALA A 5 36.90 50.40 -17.45
C ALA A 5 37.29 48.91 -17.56
N SER A 6 36.64 48.05 -16.77
CA SER A 6 36.74 46.60 -16.91
C SER A 6 35.36 46.06 -17.22
N PHE A 7 35.20 45.69 -18.48
CA PHE A 7 34.12 44.90 -19.04
C PHE A 7 34.47 43.43 -18.82
N VAL A 8 33.65 42.69 -18.06
CA VAL A 8 33.80 41.24 -17.89
C VAL A 8 32.41 40.59 -17.83
N MET A 9 32.20 39.67 -18.80
CA MET A 9 31.37 38.45 -18.83
C MET A 9 29.90 38.58 -18.38
N GLY A 10 28.92 38.38 -19.26
CA GLY A 10 28.78 37.16 -20.05
C GLY A 10 28.05 36.11 -19.21
N VAL A 11 26.77 36.37 -18.88
CA VAL A 11 25.93 35.42 -18.13
C VAL A 11 25.31 34.45 -19.12
N SER A 12 26.02 33.36 -19.41
CA SER A 12 25.43 32.18 -20.03
C SER A 12 24.78 31.35 -18.92
N SER A 13 23.48 31.48 -18.73
CA SER A 13 22.70 30.57 -17.90
C SER A 13 21.66 29.88 -18.77
N LEU A 14 22.06 28.70 -19.20
CA LEU A 14 21.29 27.64 -19.83
C LEU A 14 19.90 27.46 -19.20
N LEU A 15 18.93 27.35 -20.11
CA LEU A 15 17.66 26.63 -20.02
C LEU A 15 17.10 26.38 -18.61
N GLN A 16 16.15 27.22 -18.22
CA GLN A 16 15.03 26.79 -17.35
C GLN A 16 14.22 25.73 -18.10
N SER A 17 14.66 24.47 -18.01
CA SER A 17 13.84 23.33 -18.38
C SER A 17 12.71 23.23 -17.37
N ARG A 18 11.55 23.73 -17.81
CA ARG A 18 10.23 23.48 -17.24
C ARG A 18 9.99 21.97 -17.19
N CYS A 19 10.33 21.33 -16.07
CA CYS A 19 9.74 20.05 -15.74
C CYS A 19 8.29 20.30 -15.33
N LEU A 20 7.39 20.26 -16.32
CA LEU A 20 5.95 20.14 -16.16
C LEU A 20 5.63 18.71 -15.69
N TRP A 21 6.04 18.36 -14.47
CA TRP A 21 5.42 17.24 -13.80
C TRP A 21 4.17 17.77 -13.10
N SER A 22 3.08 17.72 -13.84
CA SER A 22 1.73 17.85 -13.31
C SER A 22 1.58 16.85 -12.17
N SER A 23 1.71 17.32 -10.94
CA SER A 23 1.28 16.64 -9.74
C SER A 23 -0.26 16.65 -9.77
N GLN A 24 -0.85 15.94 -10.72
CA GLN A 24 -2.27 15.59 -10.74
C GLN A 24 -2.48 14.49 -9.68
N TRP A 25 -2.11 14.79 -8.43
CA TRP A 25 -2.61 14.08 -7.29
C TRP A 25 -4.08 14.46 -7.20
N ARG A 26 -4.91 13.63 -7.82
CA ARG A 26 -6.34 13.61 -7.57
C ARG A 26 -6.46 13.30 -6.07
N ALA A 27 -6.73 14.31 -5.25
CA ALA A 27 -7.14 14.12 -3.88
C ALA A 27 -8.35 13.20 -3.92
N ARG A 28 -8.14 11.93 -3.56
CA ARG A 28 -9.26 11.02 -3.30
C ARG A 28 -9.85 11.53 -2.01
N ASN A 29 -11.02 12.16 -2.07
CA ASN A 29 -11.78 12.47 -0.87
C ASN A 29 -12.12 11.15 -0.17
N TYR A 30 -11.44 10.86 0.93
CA TYR A 30 -11.74 9.73 1.82
C TYR A 30 -12.95 9.99 2.74
N SER A 31 -13.57 11.18 2.63
CA SER A 31 -14.81 11.52 3.31
C SER A 31 -16.01 10.94 2.54
N VAL A 32 -16.17 9.62 2.60
CA VAL A 32 -17.49 9.02 2.40
C VAL A 32 -18.03 8.72 3.80
N PRO A 33 -19.09 9.41 4.26
CA PRO A 33 -19.78 9.01 5.47
C PRO A 33 -20.43 7.65 5.20
N SER A 34 -19.74 6.57 5.56
CA SER A 34 -20.33 5.24 5.53
C SER A 34 -21.23 5.10 6.75
N ALA A 35 -22.54 5.15 6.52
CA ALA A 35 -23.47 4.54 7.46
C ALA A 35 -23.00 3.09 7.65
N LEU A 36 -22.72 2.69 8.89
CA LEU A 36 -22.23 1.36 9.23
C LEU A 36 -23.34 0.35 8.98
N LEU A 37 -23.54 -0.04 7.72
CA LEU A 37 -24.37 -1.18 7.37
C LEU A 37 -23.72 -2.41 8.03
N PRO A 38 -24.53 -3.32 8.60
CA PRO A 38 -23.99 -4.55 9.16
C PRO A 38 -23.20 -5.28 8.08
N PRO A 39 -21.94 -5.67 8.34
CA PRO A 39 -21.09 -6.29 7.34
C PRO A 39 -21.64 -7.67 6.94
N ASP A 40 -21.49 -8.01 5.67
CA ASP A 40 -21.77 -9.35 5.18
C ASP A 40 -20.57 -10.27 5.46
N LEU A 41 -20.74 -11.13 6.47
CA LEU A 41 -19.66 -12.00 6.95
C LEU A 41 -19.20 -13.05 5.90
N PRO A 42 -20.10 -13.75 5.19
CA PRO A 42 -19.74 -14.57 4.03
C PRO A 42 -18.83 -13.87 3.02
N LEU A 43 -19.16 -12.63 2.64
CA LEU A 43 -18.39 -11.86 1.68
C LEU A 43 -16.99 -11.51 2.21
N LEU A 44 -16.90 -11.12 3.48
CA LEU A 44 -15.61 -10.86 4.13
C LEU A 44 -14.73 -12.12 4.18
N ALA A 45 -15.32 -13.27 4.48
CA ALA A 45 -14.60 -14.54 4.53
C ALA A 45 -14.08 -14.95 3.14
N GLU A 46 -14.89 -14.78 2.09
CA GLU A 46 -14.44 -15.03 0.72
C GLU A 46 -13.26 -14.13 0.34
N THR A 47 -13.34 -12.85 0.69
CA THR A 47 -12.29 -11.85 0.43
C THR A 47 -10.98 -12.22 1.13
N ALA A 48 -11.07 -12.69 2.38
CA ALA A 48 -9.92 -13.12 3.17
C ALA A 48 -9.46 -14.56 2.87
N ARG A 49 -10.12 -15.28 1.96
CA ARG A 49 -9.88 -16.71 1.66
C ARG A 49 -10.01 -17.61 2.90
N ILE A 50 -10.93 -17.26 3.79
CA ILE A 50 -11.28 -18.04 4.99
C ILE A 50 -12.52 -18.87 4.67
N SER A 51 -12.44 -20.19 4.93
CA SER A 51 -13.61 -21.07 4.83
C SER A 51 -14.41 -20.99 6.12
N LEU A 52 -15.70 -20.62 6.03
CA LEU A 52 -16.62 -20.55 7.17
C LEU A 52 -17.81 -21.49 6.97
N ILE A 53 -18.21 -22.17 8.05
CA ILE A 53 -19.45 -22.94 8.11
C ILE A 53 -20.59 -21.97 8.51
N PRO A 54 -21.84 -22.16 8.02
CA PRO A 54 -22.95 -21.25 8.36
C PRO A 54 -23.15 -21.03 9.88
N LYS A 55 -22.96 -22.09 10.68
CA LYS A 55 -23.05 -22.02 12.14
C LYS A 55 -21.98 -21.10 12.76
N GLU A 56 -20.76 -21.13 12.23
CA GLU A 56 -19.67 -20.26 12.68
C GLU A 56 -19.95 -18.82 12.30
N ALA A 57 -20.53 -18.58 11.12
CA ALA A 57 -20.92 -17.25 10.69
C ALA A 57 -21.94 -16.63 11.65
N GLU A 58 -22.95 -17.39 12.10
CA GLU A 58 -23.92 -16.93 13.10
C GLU A 58 -23.26 -16.60 14.45
N GLU A 59 -22.24 -17.36 14.85
CA GLU A 59 -21.51 -17.12 16.10
C GLU A 59 -20.59 -15.88 16.03
N PHE A 60 -19.93 -15.67 14.90
CA PHE A 60 -18.97 -14.57 14.73
C PHE A 60 -19.62 -13.24 14.34
N ALA A 61 -20.78 -13.26 13.67
CA ALA A 61 -21.51 -12.06 13.27
C ALA A 61 -21.70 -11.03 14.41
N PRO A 62 -22.21 -11.39 15.61
CA PRO A 62 -22.37 -10.42 16.70
C PRO A 62 -21.03 -9.93 17.25
N LYS A 63 -19.98 -10.75 17.24
CA LYS A 63 -18.64 -10.36 17.74
C LYS A 63 -18.01 -9.31 16.83
N ILE A 64 -18.09 -9.53 15.51
CA ILE A 64 -17.57 -8.58 14.50
C ILE A 64 -18.36 -7.28 14.55
N ARG A 65 -19.69 -7.36 14.75
CA ARG A 65 -20.52 -6.17 14.92
C ARG A 65 -20.08 -5.32 16.11
N GLN A 66 -19.80 -5.92 17.27
CA GLN A 66 -19.31 -5.17 18.44
C GLN A 66 -18.00 -4.42 18.15
N VAL A 67 -17.08 -5.06 17.41
CA VAL A 67 -15.81 -4.43 17.02
C VAL A 67 -16.06 -3.22 16.12
N ILE A 68 -16.92 -3.36 15.10
CA ILE A 68 -17.26 -2.27 14.18
C ILE A 68 -17.98 -1.13 14.88
N ASP A 69 -18.94 -1.45 15.76
CA ASP A 69 -19.67 -0.45 16.55
C ASP A 69 -18.70 0.34 17.46
N TRP A 70 -17.67 -0.32 18.02
CA TRP A 70 -16.61 0.34 18.76
C TRP A 70 -15.76 1.28 17.89
N PHE A 71 -15.34 0.83 16.70
CA PHE A 71 -14.64 1.69 15.73
C PHE A 71 -15.51 2.85 15.21
N GLY A 72 -16.83 2.68 15.18
CA GLY A 72 -17.79 3.71 14.79
C GLY A 72 -17.69 4.99 15.63
N GLN A 73 -17.18 4.90 16.86
CA GLN A 73 -16.92 6.06 17.73
C GLN A 73 -15.95 7.06 17.08
N LEU A 74 -15.04 6.60 16.22
CA LEU A 74 -14.07 7.45 15.53
C LEU A 74 -14.73 8.37 14.48
N GLN A 75 -15.94 8.05 14.00
CA GLN A 75 -16.68 8.90 13.05
C GLN A 75 -17.14 10.23 13.66
N ALA A 76 -17.17 10.34 15.00
CA ALA A 76 -17.54 11.57 15.69
C ALA A 76 -16.40 12.61 15.75
N VAL A 77 -15.18 12.22 15.35
CA VAL A 77 -14.00 13.09 15.39
C VAL A 77 -13.86 13.84 14.05
N ASP A 78 -13.69 15.16 14.11
CA ASP A 78 -13.43 15.98 12.91
C ASP A 78 -11.97 15.84 12.46
N LEU A 79 -11.79 15.45 11.19
CA LEU A 79 -10.49 15.21 10.56
C LEU A 79 -10.32 15.98 9.24
N GLN A 80 -11.19 16.95 8.91
CA GLN A 80 -11.19 17.62 7.59
C GLN A 80 -9.86 18.32 7.25
N SER A 81 -9.08 18.73 8.26
CA SER A 81 -7.83 19.47 8.08
C SER A 81 -6.57 18.68 8.45
N ILE A 82 -6.68 17.37 8.67
CA ILE A 82 -5.57 16.53 9.12
C ILE A 82 -5.16 15.58 8.00
N GLU A 83 -3.89 15.62 7.62
CA GLU A 83 -3.32 14.68 6.65
C GLU A 83 -3.19 13.27 7.26
N PRO A 84 -3.51 12.19 6.53
CA PRO A 84 -3.38 10.83 7.02
C PRO A 84 -1.93 10.48 7.41
N ALA A 85 -1.75 9.91 8.60
CA ALA A 85 -0.46 9.40 9.04
C ALA A 85 -0.17 8.03 8.38
N LEU A 86 0.81 7.97 7.47
CA LEU A 86 1.15 6.74 6.73
C LEU A 86 2.25 5.90 7.40
N ARG A 87 3.23 6.55 8.02
CA ARG A 87 4.36 5.92 8.72
C ARG A 87 4.76 6.79 9.92
N ALA A 88 5.15 6.16 11.03
CA ALA A 88 5.56 6.87 12.24
C ALA A 88 6.94 7.54 12.09
N ASP A 89 7.87 6.86 11.43
CA ASP A 89 9.21 7.34 11.08
C ASP A 89 9.22 7.84 9.63
N THR A 90 9.40 9.14 9.43
CA THR A 90 9.53 9.73 8.09
C THR A 90 11.01 9.82 7.72
N GLU A 91 11.71 8.68 7.70
CA GLU A 91 13.11 8.65 7.27
C GLU A 91 13.23 8.09 5.85
N GLY A 92 13.45 9.01 4.91
CA GLY A 92 14.27 8.87 3.70
C GLY A 92 13.89 7.82 2.65
N ASP A 93 14.40 8.04 1.44
CA ASP A 93 14.37 7.07 0.35
C ASP A 93 15.23 5.84 0.73
N ASN A 94 14.61 4.84 1.35
CA ASN A 94 15.23 3.55 1.62
C ASN A 94 15.23 2.72 0.32
N LEU A 95 16.20 3.01 -0.54
CA LEU A 95 16.40 2.30 -1.79
C LEU A 95 17.40 1.16 -1.60
N ARG A 96 17.02 -0.03 -2.05
CA ARG A 96 17.94 -1.18 -2.17
C ARG A 96 18.96 -0.90 -3.28
N ASN A 97 20.24 -1.19 -3.04
CA ASN A 97 21.27 -1.14 -4.07
C ASN A 97 20.99 -2.15 -5.18
N ASP A 98 21.23 -1.77 -6.44
CA ASP A 98 21.08 -2.66 -7.59
C ASP A 98 22.32 -3.55 -7.78
N VAL A 99 22.53 -4.46 -6.83
CA VAL A 99 23.62 -5.45 -6.85
C VAL A 99 23.00 -6.85 -6.77
N PRO A 100 23.43 -7.80 -7.62
CA PRO A 100 22.92 -9.18 -7.55
C PRO A 100 23.45 -9.87 -6.29
N GLU A 101 22.56 -10.58 -5.59
CA GLU A 101 22.88 -11.41 -4.43
C GLU A 101 22.59 -12.88 -4.76
N THR A 102 23.46 -13.79 -4.34
CA THR A 102 23.23 -15.23 -4.47
C THR A 102 22.56 -15.77 -3.21
N PHE A 103 21.53 -16.60 -3.40
CA PHE A 103 20.84 -17.27 -2.30
C PHE A 103 21.22 -18.75 -2.30
N GLU A 104 22.16 -19.12 -1.43
CA GLU A 104 22.73 -20.48 -1.39
C GLU A 104 21.75 -21.52 -0.82
N ASN A 105 20.73 -21.09 -0.05
CA ASN A 105 19.89 -22.00 0.73
C ASN A 105 18.62 -22.47 0.01
N ARG A 106 18.76 -22.89 -1.26
CA ARG A 106 17.63 -23.37 -2.07
C ARG A 106 16.96 -24.60 -1.46
N GLU A 107 17.75 -25.51 -0.90
CA GLU A 107 17.26 -26.75 -0.30
C GLU A 107 16.35 -26.49 0.91
N ALA A 108 16.73 -25.59 1.83
CA ALA A 108 15.86 -25.25 2.96
C ALA A 108 14.57 -24.53 2.52
N MET A 109 14.63 -23.72 1.46
CA MET A 109 13.44 -23.09 0.90
C MET A 109 12.46 -24.13 0.35
N LEU A 110 12.96 -25.15 -0.35
CA LEU A 110 12.13 -26.25 -0.87
C LEU A 110 11.62 -27.17 0.23
N ALA A 111 12.40 -27.41 1.28
CA ALA A 111 11.97 -28.21 2.43
C ALA A 111 10.76 -27.60 3.17
N ALA A 112 10.56 -26.28 3.09
CA ALA A 112 9.39 -25.61 3.64
C ALA A 112 8.11 -25.75 2.78
N VAL A 113 8.24 -26.24 1.54
CA VAL A 113 7.11 -26.36 0.61
C VAL A 113 6.42 -27.71 0.79
N PRO A 114 5.11 -27.76 1.08
CA PRO A 114 4.40 -29.02 1.32
C PRO A 114 4.40 -30.00 0.14
N SER A 115 4.41 -29.50 -1.10
CA SER A 115 4.39 -30.33 -2.32
C SER A 115 5.13 -29.66 -3.48
N PHE A 116 6.12 -30.35 -4.04
CA PHE A 116 6.92 -29.87 -5.16
C PHE A 116 7.29 -31.02 -6.12
N GLU A 117 7.64 -30.68 -7.35
CA GLU A 117 8.27 -31.55 -8.36
C GLU A 117 9.41 -30.76 -8.96
N GLU A 118 10.66 -31.15 -8.73
CA GLU A 118 11.79 -30.32 -9.13
C GLU A 118 11.73 -29.95 -10.63
N PRO A 119 11.82 -28.65 -11.00
CA PRO A 119 12.09 -27.46 -10.17
C PRO A 119 10.86 -26.64 -9.68
N TYR A 120 9.64 -27.14 -9.81
CA TYR A 120 8.36 -26.44 -9.62
C TYR A 120 7.65 -26.75 -8.30
N ILE A 121 6.85 -25.79 -7.83
CA ILE A 121 5.90 -25.99 -6.72
C ILE A 121 4.58 -26.51 -7.30
N LYS A 122 4.03 -27.57 -6.69
CA LYS A 122 2.73 -28.13 -7.13
C LYS A 122 1.59 -27.31 -6.53
N VAL A 123 0.73 -26.79 -7.40
CA VAL A 123 -0.52 -26.12 -7.01
C VAL A 123 -1.72 -26.77 -7.71
N PRO A 124 -2.91 -26.76 -7.10
CA PRO A 124 -4.13 -27.17 -7.79
C PRO A 124 -4.33 -26.37 -9.06
N LYS A 125 -4.78 -27.04 -10.13
CA LYS A 125 -5.04 -26.38 -11.41
C LYS A 125 -6.08 -25.28 -11.22
N VAL A 126 -5.76 -24.07 -11.69
CA VAL A 126 -6.72 -22.97 -11.72
C VAL A 126 -7.78 -23.30 -12.77
N LEU A 127 -9.01 -23.50 -12.30
CA LEU A 127 -10.18 -23.61 -13.15
C LEU A 127 -10.87 -22.26 -13.15
N ASN A 128 -11.21 -21.74 -14.33
CA ASN A 128 -12.06 -20.56 -14.41
C ASN A 128 -13.46 -20.99 -13.93
N LYS A 129 -13.99 -20.30 -12.92
CA LYS A 129 -15.42 -20.36 -12.62
C LYS A 129 -16.12 -19.52 -13.68
N GLU A 130 -16.97 -20.14 -14.49
CA GLU A 130 -17.96 -19.39 -15.29
C GLU A 130 -18.98 -18.73 -14.37
#